data_AF-A0AAT9GPK9-F1
#
_entry.id   AF-A0AAT9GPK9-F1
#
_cell.length_a   1.000
_cell.length_b   1.000
_cell.length_c   1.000
_cell.angle_alpha   90.00
_cell.angle_beta   90.00
_cell.angle_gamma   90.00
#
_symmetry.space_group_name_H-M   'P 1'
#
loop_
_entity.id
_entity.type
_entity.pdbx_description
1 polymer ?
#
loop_
_entity_poly.entity_id
_entity_poly.type
_entity_poly.pdbx_seq_one_letter_code
_entity_poly.pdbx_strand_id
1 'polypeptide(L)'
;MRFEKSFLLSLVTMFSLFDVITTYIGISRGLTEENIFLSSLPGNLMFIVMTILKISVILLSYILLKKGYILPVIIVAIIMGFVVLNNLFLLI
;
A
#
# COMPACT_ATOMS: atom_id res chain seq x y z
N MET A 1 -5.11 21.67 -10.29
CA MET A 1 -3.92 21.33 -9.47
C MET A 1 -4.16 21.03 -7.98
N ARG A 2 -4.82 21.88 -7.17
CA ARG A 2 -4.97 21.57 -5.72
C ARG A 2 -5.86 20.35 -5.46
N PHE A 3 -6.93 20.21 -6.25
CA PHE A 3 -7.86 19.08 -6.19
C PHE A 3 -7.20 17.74 -6.61
N GLU A 4 -6.43 17.74 -7.70
CA GLU A 4 -5.68 16.55 -8.18
C GLU A 4 -4.74 16.00 -7.11
N LYS A 5 -4.02 16.88 -6.39
CA LYS A 5 -3.10 16.46 -5.32
C LYS A 5 -3.85 15.81 -4.16
N SER A 6 -4.99 16.38 -3.75
CA SER A 6 -5.84 15.81 -2.71
C SER A 6 -6.42 14.45 -3.14
N PHE A 7 -6.86 14.34 -4.39
CA PHE A 7 -7.36 13.08 -4.94
C PHE A 7 -6.29 11.99 -4.96
N LEU A 8 -5.09 12.28 -5.49
CA LEU A 8 -3.99 11.33 -5.52
C LEU A 8 -3.58 10.86 -4.12
N LEU A 9 -3.52 11.76 -3.15
CA LEU A 9 -3.19 11.41 -1.78
C LEU A 9 -4.28 10.50 -1.16
N SER A 10 -5.55 10.83 -1.40
CA SER A 10 -6.68 9.99 -0.96
C SER A 10 -6.61 8.59 -1.56
N LEU A 11 -6.26 8.49 -2.85
CA LEU A 11 -6.18 7.24 -3.58
C LEU A 11 -5.02 6.36 -3.08
N VAL A 12 -3.83 6.95 -2.87
CA VAL A 12 -2.69 6.25 -2.24
C VAL A 12 -3.02 5.78 -0.82
N THR A 13 -3.75 6.59 -0.05
CA THR A 13 -4.17 6.21 1.30
C THR A 13 -5.16 5.05 1.28
N MET A 14 -6.15 5.09 0.38
CA MET A 14 -7.12 4.02 0.22
C MET A 14 -6.47 2.70 -0.21
N PHE A 15 -5.58 2.73 -1.20
CA PHE A 15 -4.85 1.53 -1.61
C PHE A 15 -3.91 1.00 -0.52
N SER A 16 -3.30 1.89 0.26
CA SER A 16 -2.47 1.48 1.40
C SER A 16 -3.27 0.69 2.43
N LEU A 17 -4.49 1.17 2.75
CA LEU A 17 -5.38 0.49 3.70
C LEU A 17 -5.86 -0.86 3.15
N PHE A 18 -6.29 -0.90 1.90
CA PHE A 18 -6.73 -2.16 1.30
C PHE A 18 -5.62 -3.19 1.20
N ASP A 19 -4.40 -2.78 0.87
CA ASP A 19 -3.28 -3.70 0.82
C ASP A 19 -3.02 -4.33 2.20
N VAL A 20 -2.96 -3.52 3.26
CA VAL A 20 -2.78 -4.04 4.64
C VAL A 20 -3.91 -4.99 5.05
N ILE A 21 -5.17 -4.65 4.74
CA ILE A 21 -6.33 -5.47 5.07
C ILE A 21 -6.31 -6.79 4.29
N THR A 22 -6.10 -6.73 2.97
CA THR A 22 -6.13 -7.92 2.11
C THR A 22 -4.99 -8.87 2.45
N THR A 23 -3.78 -8.37 2.72
CA THR A 23 -2.67 -9.20 3.20
C THR A 23 -2.97 -9.83 4.56
N TYR A 24 -3.53 -9.06 5.51
CA TYR A 24 -3.91 -9.61 6.82
C TYR A 24 -4.93 -10.74 6.71
N ILE A 25 -5.96 -10.55 5.87
CA ILE A 25 -6.97 -11.59 5.60
C ILE A 25 -6.33 -12.80 4.92
N GLY A 26 -5.46 -12.59 3.94
CA GLY A 26 -4.81 -13.68 3.19
C GLY A 26 -4.01 -14.58 4.11
N ILE A 27 -3.21 -13.98 5.00
CA ILE A 27 -2.39 -14.73 5.94
C ILE A 27 -3.24 -15.43 7.00
N SER A 28 -4.32 -14.80 7.44
CA SER A 28 -5.29 -15.44 8.34
C SER A 28 -5.97 -16.66 7.70
N ARG A 29 -5.98 -16.75 6.36
CA ARG A 29 -6.47 -17.89 5.58
C ARG A 29 -5.36 -18.87 5.16
N GLY A 30 -4.12 -18.66 5.60
CA GLY A 30 -2.98 -19.53 5.30
C GLY A 30 -2.29 -19.24 3.95
N LEU A 31 -2.62 -18.13 3.28
CA LEU A 31 -1.83 -17.67 2.13
C LEU A 31 -0.46 -17.17 2.59
N THR A 32 0.57 -17.47 1.81
CA THR A 32 1.94 -17.05 2.09
C THR A 32 2.21 -15.66 1.53
N GLU A 33 2.85 -14.81 2.33
CA GLU A 33 3.39 -13.54 1.85
C GLU A 33 4.60 -13.79 0.94
N GLU A 34 4.55 -13.32 -0.29
CA GLU A 34 5.65 -13.51 -1.26
C GLU A 34 6.81 -12.52 -1.06
N ASN A 35 6.56 -11.41 -0.34
CA ASN A 35 7.61 -10.45 -0.06
C ASN A 35 8.65 -11.04 0.90
N ILE A 36 9.89 -11.21 0.41
CA ILE A 36 11.03 -11.80 1.14
C ILE A 36 11.27 -11.14 2.51
N PHE A 37 11.07 -9.81 2.61
CA PHE A 37 11.26 -9.10 3.88
C PHE A 37 10.14 -9.37 4.88
N LEU A 38 8.91 -9.58 4.40
CA LEU A 38 7.74 -9.78 5.24
C LEU A 38 7.52 -11.27 5.56
N SER A 39 7.86 -12.18 4.65
CA SER A 39 7.64 -13.63 4.78
C SER A 39 8.46 -14.28 5.90
N SER A 40 9.55 -13.65 6.31
CA SER A 40 10.38 -14.09 7.44
C SER A 40 9.84 -13.67 8.81
N LEU A 41 8.82 -12.81 8.84
CA LEU A 41 8.27 -12.25 10.07
C LEU A 41 7.04 -13.04 10.55
N PRO A 42 6.86 -13.22 11.88
CA PRO A 42 5.60 -13.68 12.44
C PRO A 42 4.46 -12.74 12.03
N GLY A 43 3.26 -13.28 11.77
CA GLY A 43 2.11 -12.50 11.24
C GLY A 43 1.80 -11.20 11.99
N ASN A 44 1.90 -11.21 13.33
CA ASN A 44 1.69 -10.01 14.15
C ASN A 44 2.75 -8.92 13.89
N LEU A 45 4.03 -9.31 13.81
CA LEU A 45 5.13 -8.37 13.52
C LEU A 45 5.07 -7.89 12.08
N MET A 46 4.75 -8.80 11.16
CA MET A 46 4.60 -8.49 9.75
C MET A 46 3.51 -7.44 9.52
N PHE A 47 2.35 -7.54 10.18
CA PHE A 47 1.28 -6.55 10.11
C PHE A 47 1.75 -5.16 10.58
N ILE A 48 2.50 -5.09 11.68
CA ILE A 48 3.08 -3.85 12.20
C ILE A 48 4.06 -3.25 11.19
N VAL A 49 4.99 -4.05 10.68
CA VAL A 49 6.00 -3.60 9.70
C VAL A 49 5.33 -3.11 8.42
N MET A 50 4.35 -3.85 7.90
CA MET A 50 3.60 -3.45 6.70
C MET A 50 2.85 -2.13 6.91
N THR A 51 2.21 -1.96 8.07
CA THR A 51 1.53 -0.71 8.43
C THR A 51 2.50 0.48 8.46
N ILE A 52 3.68 0.31 9.06
CA ILE A 52 4.74 1.35 9.09
C ILE A 52 5.22 1.69 7.67
N LEU A 53 5.42 0.68 6.82
CA LEU A 53 5.80 0.88 5.43
C LEU A 53 4.74 1.67 4.66
N LYS A 54 3.45 1.36 4.86
CA LYS A 54 2.35 2.12 4.23
C LYS A 54 2.25 3.56 4.70
N ILE A 55 2.39 3.81 6.00
CA ILE A 55 2.45 5.18 6.54
C ILE A 55 3.61 5.94 5.90
N SER A 56 4.77 5.30 5.76
CA SER A 56 5.95 5.90 5.13
C SER A 56 5.70 6.26 3.66
N VAL A 57 5.03 5.38 2.90
CA VAL A 57 4.64 5.65 1.51
C VAL A 57 3.69 6.85 1.43
N ILE A 58 2.66 6.90 2.28
CA ILE A 58 1.70 8.03 2.31
C ILE A 58 2.43 9.36 2.61
N LEU A 59 3.34 9.36 3.60
CA LEU A 59 4.12 10.55 3.96
C LEU A 59 5.05 11.00 2.82
N LEU A 60 5.75 10.06 2.17
CA LEU A 60 6.60 10.35 1.03
C LEU A 60 5.80 10.90 -0.15
N SER A 61 4.64 10.31 -0.46
CA SER A 61 3.73 10.80 -1.49
C SER A 61 3.25 12.21 -1.18
N TYR A 62 2.88 12.50 0.08
CA TYR A 62 2.50 13.84 0.50
C TYR A 62 3.63 14.87 0.29
N ILE A 63 4.87 14.53 0.68
CA ILE A 63 6.03 15.40 0.51
C ILE A 63 6.32 15.65 -0.98
N LEU A 64 6.25 14.61 -1.82
CA LEU A 64 6.45 14.72 -3.27
C LEU A 64 5.39 15.60 -3.94
N LEU A 65 4.11 15.42 -3.60
CA LEU A 65 3.02 16.25 -4.09
C LEU A 65 3.16 17.71 -3.65
N LYS A 66 3.62 17.96 -2.41
CA LYS A 66 3.90 19.30 -1.90
C LYS A 66 5.03 19.98 -2.68
N LYS A 67 6.07 19.22 -3.06
CA LYS A 67 7.18 19.69 -3.90
C LYS A 67 6.84 19.81 -5.40
N GLY A 68 5.65 19.38 -5.83
CA GLY A 68 5.20 19.47 -7.23
C GLY A 68 5.52 18.24 -8.09
N TYR A 69 6.11 17.20 -7.53
CA TYR A 69 6.38 15.94 -8.23
C TYR A 69 5.13 15.07 -8.29
N ILE A 70 4.28 15.30 -9.29
CA ILE A 70 3.01 14.57 -9.46
C ILE A 70 3.23 13.20 -10.10
N LEU A 71 4.10 13.14 -11.14
CA LEU A 71 4.33 11.92 -11.91
C LEU A 71 4.78 10.71 -11.06
N PRO A 72 5.74 10.84 -10.12
CA PRO A 72 6.15 9.71 -9.27
C PRO A 72 5.00 9.18 -8.41
N VAL A 73 4.10 10.06 -7.96
CA VAL A 73 2.99 9.69 -7.09
C VAL A 73 1.90 8.96 -7.89
N ILE A 74 1.69 9.34 -9.15
CA ILE A 74 0.82 8.58 -10.08
C ILE A 74 1.36 7.17 -10.30
N ILE A 75 2.68 7.04 -10.54
CA ILE A 75 3.31 5.72 -10.73
C ILE A 75 3.13 4.85 -9.48
N VAL A 76 3.38 5.41 -8.30
CA VAL A 76 3.17 4.71 -7.02
C VAL A 76 1.70 4.28 -6.87
N ALA A 77 0.75 5.17 -7.16
CA ALA A 77 -0.67 4.86 -7.07
C ALA A 77 -1.08 3.72 -8.01
N ILE A 78 -0.57 3.68 -9.25
CA ILE A 78 -0.86 2.61 -10.21
C ILE A 78 -0.29 1.27 -9.70
N ILE A 79 0.97 1.25 -9.28
CA ILE A 79 1.61 0.03 -8.75
C ILE A 79 0.82 -0.50 -7.54
N MET A 80 0.43 0.39 -6.63
CA MET A 80 -0.39 0.01 -5.47
C MET A 80 -1.76 -0.52 -5.87
N GLY A 81 -2.40 0.07 -6.88
CA GLY A 81 -3.66 -0.44 -7.42
C GLY A 81 -3.52 -1.88 -7.94
N PHE A 82 -2.44 -2.18 -8.67
CA PHE A 82 -2.13 -3.54 -9.12
C PHE A 82 -1.93 -4.52 -7.96
N VAL A 83 -1.19 -4.12 -6.92
CA VAL A 83 -0.98 -4.96 -5.74
C VAL A 83 -2.30 -5.26 -5.02
N VAL A 84 -3.15 -4.25 -4.82
CA VAL A 84 -4.47 -4.44 -4.20
C VAL A 84 -5.34 -5.38 -5.04
N LEU A 85 -5.37 -5.20 -6.36
CA LEU A 85 -6.12 -6.09 -7.25
C LEU A 85 -5.61 -7.53 -7.16
N ASN A 86 -4.29 -7.73 -7.18
CA ASN A 86 -3.68 -9.04 -7.05
C ASN A 86 -4.09 -9.73 -5.73
N ASN A 87 -4.00 -9.01 -4.61
CA ASN A 87 -4.39 -9.56 -3.32
C ASN A 87 -5.89 -9.89 -3.26
N LEU A 88 -6.74 -9.06 -3.88
CA LEU A 88 -8.17 -9.35 -3.98
C LEU A 88 -8.43 -10.61 -4.81
N PHE A 89 -7.75 -10.80 -5.94
CA PHE A 89 -7.86 -12.01 -6.75
C PHE A 89 -7.43 -13.28 -5.99
N LEU A 90 -6.38 -13.20 -5.18
CA LEU A 90 -5.93 -14.31 -4.34
C LEU A 90 -6.91 -14.67 -3.21
N LEU A 91 -7.77 -13.73 -2.81
CA LEU A 91 -8.73 -13.90 -1.71
C LEU A 91 -10.10 -14.43 -2.14
N ILE A 92 -10.38 -14.47 -3.45
CA ILE A 92 -11.60 -14.99 -4.06
C ILE A 92 -11.42 -16.47 -4.36
#